data_AF-A0A9P0D361-F1
#
_entry.id   AF-A0A9P0D361-F1
#
_cell.length_a   1.000
_cell.length_b   1.000
_cell.length_c   1.000
_cell.angle_alpha   90.00
_cell.angle_beta   90.00
_cell.angle_gamma   90.00
#
_symmetry.space_group_name_H-M   'P 1'
#
loop_
_entity.id
_entity.type
_entity.pdbx_description
1 polymer ?
#
loop_
_entity_poly.entity_id
_entity_poly.type
_entity_poly.pdbx_seq_one_letter_code
_entity_poly.pdbx_strand_id
1 'polypeptide(L)'
;MGKFLAVLLAYILICNDYQIFRNPTELSKGPMISIYIFLTAVFLLLYDLRLYPKHLRKLDRMSQNIFEFFIAMFAMEIILLDFWYPLGNGAKAMCLQAAQKLEETSYDYSYIVKSLKNPSTHNAVICSLSVFFLMAVLHAIRAVDFRALEEGPGCFCGDIKYRSKRFLCRRLRALGFRKKRVKIKECEEIRSKRKHTDTFENNDNNDEKTIGSDIDLDDLSKYDDLTLDCDGSIDGDSLKFGDFEIPDDTDLLLSDD
;
A
#
# COMPACT_ATOMS: atom_id res chain seq x y z
N MET A 1 -2.63 7.83 -19.13
CA MET A 1 -2.96 7.10 -17.88
C MET A 1 -4.49 6.99 -17.67
N GLY A 2 -5.28 6.71 -18.73
CA GLY A 2 -6.76 6.75 -18.65
C GLY A 2 -7.39 5.69 -17.75
N LYS A 3 -6.73 4.53 -17.63
CA LYS A 3 -7.21 3.36 -16.88
C LYS A 3 -7.51 3.62 -15.40
N PHE A 4 -6.68 4.45 -14.76
CA PHE A 4 -6.83 4.76 -13.34
C PHE A 4 -8.09 5.57 -13.07
N LEU A 5 -8.38 6.54 -13.94
CA LEU A 5 -9.46 7.49 -13.73
C LEU A 5 -10.82 6.79 -13.78
N ALA A 6 -11.01 5.88 -14.74
CA ALA A 6 -12.26 5.12 -14.89
C ALA A 6 -12.58 4.28 -13.64
N VAL A 7 -11.61 3.48 -13.18
CA VAL A 7 -11.79 2.62 -12.00
C VAL A 7 -11.92 3.46 -10.71
N LEU A 8 -11.19 4.57 -10.60
CA LEU A 8 -11.28 5.49 -9.47
C LEU A 8 -12.65 6.16 -9.40
N LEU A 9 -13.19 6.62 -10.53
CA LEU A 9 -14.52 7.24 -10.58
C LEU A 9 -15.61 6.22 -10.18
N ALA A 10 -15.53 4.99 -10.69
CA ALA A 10 -16.44 3.92 -10.29
C ALA A 10 -16.37 3.65 -8.78
N TYR A 11 -15.15 3.57 -8.22
CA TYR A 11 -14.94 3.42 -6.78
C TYR A 11 -15.55 4.55 -5.97
N ILE A 12 -15.31 5.81 -6.36
CA ILE A 12 -15.86 6.99 -5.67
C ILE A 12 -17.39 6.96 -5.72
N LEU A 13 -17.99 6.66 -6.87
CA LEU A 13 -19.45 6.58 -7.01
C LEU A 13 -20.05 5.52 -6.08
N ILE A 14 -19.48 4.31 -6.05
CA ILE A 14 -19.96 3.24 -5.18
C ILE A 14 -19.76 3.58 -3.70
N CYS A 15 -18.66 4.25 -3.33
CA CYS A 15 -18.45 4.73 -1.96
C CYS A 15 -19.49 5.77 -1.51
N ASN A 16 -20.09 6.50 -2.46
CA ASN A 16 -21.18 7.44 -2.25
C ASN A 16 -22.57 6.80 -2.47
N ASP A 17 -22.64 5.46 -2.49
CA ASP A 17 -23.87 4.67 -2.65
C ASP A 17 -24.61 4.89 -3.99
N TYR A 18 -23.90 5.34 -5.03
CA TYR A 18 -24.45 5.39 -6.39
C TYR A 18 -24.29 4.02 -7.06
N GLN A 19 -25.39 3.29 -7.16
CA GLN A 19 -25.50 2.00 -7.85
C GLN A 19 -26.28 2.20 -9.15
N ILE A 20 -25.76 1.69 -10.27
CA ILE A 20 -26.39 1.91 -11.60
C ILE A 20 -27.12 0.66 -12.07
N PHE A 21 -26.59 -0.54 -11.79
CA PHE A 21 -27.06 -1.76 -12.45
C PHE A 21 -28.11 -2.53 -11.64
N ARG A 22 -28.04 -2.47 -10.31
CA ARG A 22 -28.90 -3.19 -9.37
C ARG A 22 -29.22 -2.27 -8.20
N ASN A 23 -30.45 -2.41 -7.73
CA ASN A 23 -30.88 -1.77 -6.50
C ASN A 23 -30.55 -2.70 -5.32
N PRO A 24 -29.99 -2.18 -4.22
CA PRO A 24 -29.77 -2.98 -3.04
C PRO A 24 -31.14 -3.34 -2.45
N THR A 25 -31.47 -4.64 -2.45
CA THR A 25 -32.77 -5.12 -1.98
C THR A 25 -32.99 -4.76 -0.51
N GLU A 26 -31.91 -4.72 0.28
CA GLU A 26 -31.88 -4.19 1.65
C GLU A 26 -30.47 -3.65 1.93
N LEU A 27 -30.33 -2.35 2.24
CA LEU A 27 -29.08 -1.86 2.82
C LEU A 27 -28.93 -2.48 4.21
N SER A 28 -28.24 -3.62 4.27
CA SER A 28 -27.81 -4.21 5.53
C SER A 28 -27.07 -3.13 6.31
N LYS A 29 -27.54 -2.84 7.53
CA LYS A 29 -26.89 -1.94 8.51
C LYS A 29 -25.58 -2.56 9.01
N GLY A 30 -24.68 -2.89 8.10
CA GLY A 30 -23.35 -3.42 8.37
C GLY A 30 -22.39 -2.30 8.80
N PRO A 31 -21.24 -2.67 9.35
CA PRO A 31 -20.18 -1.71 9.64
C PRO A 31 -19.65 -1.12 8.33
N MET A 32 -19.97 0.16 8.07
CA MET A 32 -19.57 0.89 6.86
C MET A 32 -18.06 0.81 6.60
N ILE A 33 -17.25 0.84 7.68
CA ILE A 33 -15.79 0.75 7.62
C ILE A 33 -15.34 -0.53 6.92
N SER A 34 -15.97 -1.66 7.22
CA SER A 34 -15.63 -2.96 6.63
C SER A 34 -15.88 -2.97 5.12
N ILE A 35 -16.99 -2.37 4.71
CA ILE A 35 -17.35 -2.22 3.29
C ILE A 35 -16.30 -1.37 2.57
N TYR A 36 -15.86 -0.24 3.16
CA TYR A 36 -14.83 0.60 2.55
C TYR A 36 -13.47 -0.11 2.44
N ILE A 37 -13.06 -0.87 3.46
CA ILE A 37 -11.81 -1.67 3.39
C ILE A 37 -11.92 -2.70 2.27
N PHE A 38 -13.05 -3.40 2.18
CA PHE A 38 -13.28 -4.39 1.13
C PHE A 38 -13.33 -3.75 -0.27
N LEU A 39 -14.07 -2.65 -0.45
CA LEU A 39 -14.12 -1.91 -1.72
C LEU A 39 -12.75 -1.39 -2.12
N THR A 40 -11.92 -0.97 -1.16
CA THR A 40 -10.52 -0.59 -1.43
C THR A 40 -9.73 -1.78 -1.98
N ALA A 41 -9.91 -2.97 -1.40
CA ALA A 41 -9.30 -4.19 -1.91
C ALA A 41 -9.76 -4.50 -3.35
N VAL A 42 -11.06 -4.46 -3.62
CA VAL A 42 -11.60 -4.69 -4.98
C VAL A 42 -11.10 -3.63 -5.97
N PHE A 43 -11.04 -2.37 -5.56
CA PHE A 43 -10.46 -1.29 -6.35
C PHE A 43 -9.00 -1.58 -6.72
N LEU A 44 -8.16 -1.96 -5.76
CA LEU A 44 -6.76 -2.29 -6.03
C LEU A 44 -6.63 -3.49 -6.98
N LEU A 45 -7.48 -4.50 -6.81
CA LEU A 45 -7.52 -5.68 -7.67
C LEU A 45 -7.92 -5.32 -9.11
N LEU A 46 -9.03 -4.59 -9.29
CA LEU A 46 -9.51 -4.13 -10.59
C LEU A 46 -8.55 -3.14 -11.26
N TYR A 47 -7.82 -2.38 -10.45
CA TYR A 47 -6.79 -1.48 -10.93
C TYR A 47 -5.59 -2.22 -11.53
N ASP A 48 -5.18 -3.34 -10.94
CA ASP A 48 -4.10 -4.17 -11.48
C ASP A 48 -4.56 -5.01 -12.68
N LEU A 49 -5.83 -5.42 -12.69
CA LEU A 49 -6.45 -6.17 -13.78
C LEU A 49 -6.60 -5.33 -15.06
N ARG A 50 -6.36 -5.99 -16.20
CA ARG A 50 -6.59 -5.41 -17.53
C ARG A 50 -8.04 -5.67 -17.95
N LEU A 51 -8.97 -4.83 -17.50
CA LEU A 51 -10.41 -4.98 -17.78
C LEU A 51 -10.76 -4.85 -19.26
N TYR A 52 -10.03 -4.03 -20.02
CA TYR A 52 -10.34 -3.81 -21.43
C TYR A 52 -9.73 -4.88 -22.35
N PRO A 53 -10.55 -5.57 -23.16
CA PRO A 53 -10.10 -6.65 -24.01
C PRO A 53 -9.11 -6.13 -25.07
N LYS A 54 -8.09 -6.95 -25.38
CA LYS A 54 -7.01 -6.57 -26.31
C LYS A 54 -7.56 -6.21 -27.70
N HIS A 55 -8.62 -6.87 -28.15
CA HIS A 55 -9.21 -6.72 -29.48
C HIS A 55 -9.87 -5.35 -29.70
N LEU A 56 -10.36 -4.69 -28.64
CA LEU A 56 -11.04 -3.39 -28.75
C LEU A 56 -10.09 -2.19 -28.61
N ARG A 57 -8.79 -2.42 -28.35
CA ARG A 57 -7.80 -1.33 -28.12
C ARG A 57 -7.55 -0.40 -29.30
N LYS A 58 -8.12 -0.70 -30.47
CA LYS A 58 -8.05 0.17 -31.65
C LYS A 58 -9.09 1.30 -31.60
N LEU A 59 -10.05 1.24 -30.69
CA LEU A 59 -11.10 2.26 -30.56
C LEU A 59 -10.57 3.54 -29.90
N ASP A 60 -11.31 4.64 -30.03
CA ASP A 60 -10.93 5.95 -29.47
C ASP A 60 -10.73 5.89 -27.94
N ARG A 61 -9.78 6.69 -27.43
CA ARG A 61 -9.40 6.70 -26.01
C ARG A 61 -10.56 7.03 -25.09
N MET A 62 -11.47 7.90 -25.52
CA MET A 62 -12.65 8.25 -24.70
C MET A 62 -13.59 7.06 -24.56
N SER A 63 -13.90 6.40 -25.67
CA SER A 63 -14.75 5.21 -25.65
C SER A 63 -14.15 4.10 -24.78
N GLN A 64 -12.84 3.88 -24.84
CA GLN A 64 -12.16 2.93 -23.97
C GLN A 64 -12.35 3.26 -22.48
N ASN A 65 -12.18 4.52 -22.08
CA ASN A 65 -12.37 4.93 -20.68
C ASN A 65 -13.83 4.72 -20.22
N ILE A 66 -14.81 5.02 -21.07
CA ILE A 66 -16.23 4.84 -20.77
C ILE A 66 -16.56 3.36 -20.57
N PHE A 67 -16.08 2.49 -21.47
CA PHE A 67 -16.27 1.05 -21.33
C PHE A 67 -15.56 0.49 -20.09
N GLU A 68 -14.31 0.90 -19.83
CA GLU A 68 -13.59 0.50 -18.61
C GLU A 68 -14.34 0.94 -17.35
N PHE A 69 -14.93 2.14 -17.36
CA PHE A 69 -15.74 2.65 -16.24
C PHE A 69 -16.97 1.78 -15.98
N PHE A 70 -17.77 1.49 -17.01
CA PHE A 70 -18.96 0.66 -16.84
C PHE A 70 -18.62 -0.76 -16.41
N ILE A 71 -17.56 -1.36 -16.97
CA ILE A 71 -17.09 -2.69 -16.58
C ILE A 71 -16.62 -2.69 -15.12
N ALA A 72 -15.83 -1.68 -14.71
CA ALA A 72 -15.35 -1.57 -13.34
C ALA A 72 -16.49 -1.38 -12.34
N MET A 73 -17.44 -0.51 -12.64
CA MET A 73 -18.62 -0.29 -11.82
C MET A 73 -19.46 -1.56 -11.69
N PHE A 74 -19.78 -2.20 -12.82
CA PHE A 74 -20.52 -3.46 -12.84
C PHE A 74 -19.82 -4.56 -12.02
N ALA A 75 -18.51 -4.71 -12.18
CA ALA A 75 -17.73 -5.69 -11.44
C ALA A 75 -17.71 -5.39 -9.94
N MET A 76 -17.47 -4.14 -9.53
CA MET A 76 -17.50 -3.76 -8.11
C MET A 76 -18.88 -3.99 -7.50
N GLU A 77 -19.95 -3.64 -8.22
CA GLU A 77 -21.32 -3.78 -7.75
C GLU A 77 -21.70 -5.26 -7.59
N ILE A 78 -21.37 -6.12 -8.55
CA ILE A 78 -21.57 -7.57 -8.44
C ILE A 78 -20.75 -8.15 -7.29
N ILE A 79 -19.46 -7.81 -7.20
CA ILE A 79 -18.60 -8.33 -6.14
C ILE A 79 -19.12 -7.88 -4.76
N LEU A 80 -19.65 -6.67 -4.64
CA LEU A 80 -20.25 -6.20 -3.40
C LEU A 80 -21.56 -6.95 -3.08
N LEU A 81 -22.48 -7.03 -4.05
CA LEU A 81 -23.82 -7.58 -3.83
C LEU A 81 -23.84 -9.10 -3.74
N ASP A 82 -23.19 -9.78 -4.68
CA ASP A 82 -23.29 -11.24 -4.84
C ASP A 82 -22.21 -11.99 -4.04
N PHE A 83 -21.13 -11.31 -3.68
CA PHE A 83 -20.03 -11.93 -2.95
C PHE A 83 -19.89 -11.38 -1.52
N TRP A 84 -19.73 -10.06 -1.34
CA TRP A 84 -19.43 -9.50 -0.03
C TRP A 84 -20.59 -9.59 0.96
N TYR A 85 -21.81 -9.19 0.57
CA TYR A 85 -22.95 -9.24 1.50
C TYR A 85 -23.32 -10.67 1.94
N PRO A 86 -23.42 -11.66 1.05
CA PRO A 86 -23.67 -13.05 1.46
C PRO A 86 -22.56 -13.58 2.37
N LEU A 87 -21.29 -13.26 2.06
CA LEU A 87 -20.16 -13.69 2.87
C LEU A 87 -20.18 -13.05 4.27
N GLY A 88 -20.43 -11.75 4.36
CA GLY A 88 -20.54 -11.03 5.63
C GLY A 88 -21.71 -11.55 6.48
N ASN A 89 -22.86 -11.81 5.87
CA ASN A 89 -24.01 -12.40 6.55
C ASN A 89 -23.73 -13.85 6.99
N GLY A 90 -23.04 -14.64 6.16
CA GLY A 90 -22.59 -15.98 6.48
C GLY A 90 -21.64 -15.99 7.70
N ALA A 91 -20.68 -15.07 7.74
CA ALA A 91 -19.76 -14.96 8.88
C ALA A 91 -20.49 -14.60 10.19
N LYS A 92 -21.48 -13.70 10.16
CA LYS A 92 -22.35 -13.43 11.31
C LYS A 92 -23.13 -14.67 11.74
N ALA A 93 -23.73 -15.37 10.78
CA ALA A 93 -24.49 -16.59 11.06
C ALA A 93 -23.61 -17.68 11.69
N MET A 94 -22.36 -17.83 11.23
CA MET A 94 -21.40 -18.76 11.84
C MET A 94 -21.11 -18.42 13.31
N CYS A 95 -20.98 -17.15 13.66
CA CYS A 95 -20.78 -16.74 15.07
C CYS A 95 -21.97 -17.17 15.95
N LEU A 96 -23.19 -16.95 15.46
CA LEU A 96 -24.41 -17.31 16.19
C LEU A 96 -24.58 -18.83 16.29
N GLN A 97 -24.32 -19.57 15.21
CA GLN A 97 -24.36 -21.03 15.20
C GLN A 97 -23.30 -21.62 16.15
N ALA A 98 -22.10 -21.06 16.18
CA ALA A 98 -21.08 -21.44 17.14
C ALA A 98 -21.56 -21.20 18.57
N ALA A 99 -22.16 -20.04 18.86
CA ALA A 99 -22.70 -19.75 20.19
C ALA A 99 -23.75 -20.79 20.62
N GLN A 100 -24.68 -21.14 19.72
CA GLN A 100 -25.71 -22.16 19.97
C GLN A 100 -25.07 -23.53 20.23
N LYS A 101 -24.06 -23.91 19.46
CA LYS A 101 -23.36 -25.18 19.65
C LYS A 101 -22.57 -25.25 20.95
N LEU A 102 -21.98 -24.14 21.40
CA LEU A 102 -21.34 -24.08 22.72
C LEU A 102 -22.36 -24.17 23.86
N GLU A 103 -23.55 -23.57 23.72
CA GLU A 103 -24.63 -23.69 24.71
C GLU A 103 -25.15 -25.13 24.87
N GLU A 104 -25.10 -25.93 23.81
CA GLU A 104 -25.46 -27.35 23.86
C GLU A 104 -24.43 -28.22 24.62
N THR A 105 -23.24 -27.71 24.90
CA THR A 105 -22.19 -28.46 25.62
C THR A 105 -22.37 -28.36 27.14
N SER A 106 -21.95 -29.40 27.88
CA SER A 106 -22.06 -29.46 29.34
C SER A 106 -21.05 -28.59 30.11
N TYR A 107 -20.23 -27.80 29.40
CA TYR A 107 -19.18 -26.96 29.99
C TYR A 107 -19.65 -25.50 30.13
N ASP A 108 -19.18 -24.79 31.16
CA ASP A 108 -19.52 -23.38 31.35
C ASP A 108 -18.70 -22.47 30.40
N TYR A 109 -19.27 -22.24 29.22
CA TYR A 109 -18.76 -21.28 28.24
C TYR A 109 -19.59 -19.99 28.18
N SER A 110 -20.27 -19.63 29.27
CA SER A 110 -21.21 -18.49 29.32
C SER A 110 -20.59 -17.18 28.81
N TYR A 111 -19.32 -16.91 29.13
CA TYR A 111 -18.59 -15.73 28.62
C TYR A 111 -18.40 -15.76 27.10
N ILE A 112 -17.94 -16.89 26.55
CA ILE A 112 -17.66 -17.05 25.11
C ILE A 112 -18.96 -16.95 24.31
N VAL A 113 -20.01 -17.62 24.78
CA VAL A 113 -21.35 -17.55 24.19
C VAL A 113 -21.87 -16.12 24.18
N LYS A 114 -21.76 -15.41 25.30
CA LYS A 114 -22.15 -13.99 25.39
C LYS A 114 -21.36 -13.12 24.44
N SER A 115 -20.05 -13.37 24.30
CA SER A 115 -19.21 -12.66 23.34
C SER A 115 -19.63 -12.96 21.90
N LEU A 116 -19.85 -14.22 21.53
CA LEU A 116 -20.24 -14.60 20.17
C LEU A 116 -21.59 -14.03 19.74
N LYS A 117 -22.52 -13.84 20.68
CA LYS A 117 -23.82 -13.19 20.42
C LYS A 117 -23.73 -11.65 20.39
N ASN A 118 -22.60 -11.07 20.80
CA ASN A 118 -22.44 -9.63 20.88
C ASN A 118 -22.31 -9.01 19.47
N PRO A 119 -23.11 -7.98 19.11
CA PRO A 119 -22.98 -7.29 17.82
C PRO A 119 -21.57 -6.71 17.58
N SER A 120 -20.85 -6.33 18.65
CA SER A 120 -19.47 -5.85 18.52
C SER A 120 -18.53 -6.94 17.99
N THR A 121 -18.71 -8.18 18.43
CA THR A 121 -17.93 -9.33 17.94
C THR A 121 -18.26 -9.65 16.50
N HIS A 122 -19.54 -9.59 16.11
CA HIS A 122 -19.92 -9.73 14.69
C HIS A 122 -19.24 -8.69 13.80
N ASN A 123 -19.22 -7.42 14.24
CA ASN A 123 -18.54 -6.35 13.50
C ASN A 123 -17.03 -6.57 13.43
N ALA A 124 -16.40 -7.03 14.52
CA ALA A 124 -14.97 -7.34 14.56
C ALA A 124 -14.62 -8.47 13.58
N VAL A 125 -15.42 -9.52 13.50
CA VAL A 125 -15.23 -10.63 12.56
C VAL A 125 -15.33 -10.14 11.11
N ILE A 126 -16.32 -9.31 10.79
CA ILE A 126 -16.50 -8.78 9.44
C ILE A 126 -15.36 -7.83 9.06
N CYS A 127 -14.95 -6.94 9.97
CA CYS A 127 -13.78 -6.09 9.75
C CYS A 127 -12.51 -6.91 9.54
N SER A 128 -12.30 -7.95 10.34
CA SER A 128 -11.16 -8.86 10.20
C SER A 128 -11.16 -9.55 8.84
N LEU A 129 -12.34 -9.98 8.38
CA LEU A 129 -12.51 -10.56 7.05
C LEU A 129 -12.18 -9.56 5.94
N SER A 130 -12.62 -8.30 6.04
CA SER A 130 -12.25 -7.25 5.08
C SER A 130 -10.74 -7.01 5.03
N VAL A 131 -10.09 -6.95 6.21
CA VAL A 131 -8.63 -6.75 6.30
C VAL A 131 -7.91 -7.94 5.69
N PHE A 132 -8.37 -9.16 5.95
CA PHE A 132 -7.83 -10.36 5.32
C PHE A 132 -7.92 -10.29 3.79
N PHE A 133 -9.08 -9.89 3.24
CA PHE A 133 -9.23 -9.69 1.79
C PHE A 133 -8.27 -8.62 1.24
N LEU A 134 -8.14 -7.49 1.94
CA LEU A 134 -7.22 -6.43 1.54
C LEU A 134 -5.78 -6.96 1.52
N MET A 135 -5.36 -7.69 2.55
CA MET A 135 -4.02 -8.28 2.61
C MET A 135 -3.81 -9.32 1.51
N ALA A 136 -4.81 -10.16 1.23
CA ALA A 136 -4.76 -11.13 0.13
C ALA A 136 -4.62 -10.45 -1.24
N VAL A 137 -5.36 -9.36 -1.48
CA VAL A 137 -5.23 -8.58 -2.72
C VAL A 137 -3.87 -7.90 -2.80
N LEU A 138 -3.41 -7.25 -1.73
CA LEU A 138 -2.09 -6.62 -1.66
C LEU A 138 -0.97 -7.63 -1.96
N HIS A 139 -1.13 -8.87 -1.51
CA HIS A 139 -0.22 -9.95 -1.84
C HIS A 139 -0.33 -10.39 -3.31
N ALA A 140 -1.55 -10.57 -3.83
CA ALA A 140 -1.77 -10.94 -5.23
C ALA A 140 -1.16 -9.93 -6.22
N ILE A 141 -1.27 -8.63 -5.93
CA ILE A 141 -0.65 -7.56 -6.74
C ILE A 141 0.85 -7.36 -6.44
N ARG A 142 1.45 -8.24 -5.61
CA ARG A 142 2.86 -8.19 -5.18
C ARG A 142 3.26 -6.88 -4.49
N ALA A 143 2.30 -6.19 -3.88
CA ALA A 143 2.58 -5.02 -3.05
C ALA A 143 3.12 -5.43 -1.68
N VAL A 144 2.66 -6.57 -1.15
CA VAL A 144 3.08 -7.15 0.13
C VAL A 144 3.64 -8.56 -0.10
N ASP A 145 4.77 -8.85 0.53
CA ASP A 145 5.39 -10.17 0.51
C ASP A 145 5.20 -10.84 1.87
N PHE A 146 4.42 -11.93 1.92
CA PHE A 146 4.21 -12.68 3.16
C PHE A 146 5.46 -13.44 3.61
N ARG A 147 6.49 -13.59 2.76
CA ARG A 147 7.76 -14.19 3.17
C ARG A 147 8.44 -13.41 4.29
N ALA A 148 8.29 -12.08 4.29
CA ALA A 148 8.80 -11.23 5.37
C ALA A 148 8.13 -11.49 6.73
N LEU A 149 7.02 -12.23 6.77
CA LEU A 149 6.38 -12.65 8.02
C LEU A 149 7.19 -13.73 8.74
N GLU A 150 8.01 -14.51 8.02
CA GLU A 150 8.92 -15.50 8.62
C GLU A 150 9.96 -14.85 9.53
N GLU A 151 10.32 -13.59 9.26
CA GLU A 151 11.25 -12.77 10.05
C GLU A 151 10.57 -12.08 11.25
N GLY A 152 9.25 -12.27 11.42
CA GLY A 152 8.45 -11.73 12.51
C GLY A 152 7.54 -10.56 12.14
N PRO A 153 6.54 -10.26 12.99
CA PRO A 153 5.50 -9.27 12.68
C PRO A 153 6.02 -7.83 12.61
N GLY A 154 7.07 -7.51 13.38
CA GLY A 154 7.71 -6.18 13.34
C GLY A 154 8.37 -5.90 12.00
N CYS A 155 9.18 -6.85 11.51
CA CYS A 155 9.83 -6.80 10.19
C CYS A 155 8.80 -6.70 9.07
N PHE A 156 7.75 -7.52 9.13
CA PHE A 156 6.64 -7.50 8.18
C PHE A 156 5.93 -6.15 8.10
N CYS A 157 5.55 -5.57 9.26
CA CYS A 157 4.93 -4.25 9.32
C CYS A 157 5.86 -3.14 8.78
N GLY A 158 7.16 -3.24 9.09
CA GLY A 158 8.20 -2.35 8.55
C GLY A 158 8.27 -2.39 7.02
N ASP A 159 8.32 -3.60 6.44
CA ASP A 159 8.36 -3.79 4.98
C ASP A 159 7.08 -3.28 4.30
N ILE A 160 5.90 -3.57 4.85
CA ILE A 160 4.63 -3.04 4.34
C ILE A 160 4.65 -1.52 4.31
N LYS A 161 5.05 -0.88 5.42
CA LYS A 161 5.10 0.59 5.53
C LYS A 161 6.08 1.16 4.51
N TYR A 162 7.27 0.56 4.40
CA TYR A 162 8.30 0.97 3.44
C TYR A 162 7.83 0.85 1.98
N ARG A 163 7.29 -0.32 1.59
CA ARG A 163 6.81 -0.58 0.22
C ARG A 163 5.61 0.27 -0.13
N SER A 164 4.65 0.42 0.79
CA SER A 164 3.46 1.25 0.59
C SER A 164 3.84 2.71 0.40
N LYS A 165 4.74 3.25 1.26
CA LYS A 165 5.28 4.60 1.12
C LYS A 165 6.02 4.76 -0.21
N ARG A 166 6.89 3.81 -0.57
CA ARG A 166 7.66 3.83 -1.83
C ARG A 166 6.74 3.78 -3.06
N PHE A 167 5.69 2.95 -3.03
CA PHE A 167 4.69 2.86 -4.08
C PHE A 167 3.92 4.16 -4.22
N LEU A 168 3.38 4.71 -3.12
CA LEU A 168 2.66 5.97 -3.11
C LEU A 168 3.54 7.13 -3.61
N CYS A 169 4.79 7.23 -3.16
CA CYS A 169 5.74 8.22 -3.64
C CYS A 169 6.03 8.10 -5.13
N ARG A 170 6.24 6.88 -5.66
CA ARG A 170 6.42 6.66 -7.10
C ARG A 170 5.19 7.10 -7.89
N ARG A 171 3.99 6.84 -7.37
CA ARG A 171 2.72 7.23 -8.01
C ARG A 171 2.48 8.73 -7.98
N LEU A 172 2.68 9.39 -6.85
CA LEU A 172 2.59 10.84 -6.73
C LEU A 172 3.57 11.55 -7.67
N ARG A 173 4.80 11.04 -7.81
CA ARG A 173 5.76 11.54 -8.80
C ARG A 173 5.26 11.39 -10.24
N ALA A 174 4.62 10.25 -10.55
CA ALA A 174 4.10 9.97 -11.88
C ALA A 174 2.87 10.84 -12.24
N LEU A 175 2.13 11.31 -11.24
CA LEU A 175 1.01 12.26 -11.38
C LEU A 175 1.47 13.72 -11.57
N GLY A 176 2.77 13.98 -11.65
CA GLY A 176 3.29 15.33 -11.89
C GLY A 176 3.52 16.15 -10.63
N PHE A 177 3.30 15.59 -9.43
CA PHE A 177 3.76 16.19 -8.16
C PHE A 177 5.28 16.04 -7.98
N ARG A 178 6.07 16.31 -9.04
CA ARG A 178 7.50 16.55 -8.87
C ARG A 178 7.61 17.83 -8.04
N LYS A 179 8.07 17.73 -6.79
CA LYS A 179 8.72 18.86 -6.12
C LYS A 179 9.69 19.43 -7.15
N LYS A 180 9.42 20.64 -7.63
CA LYS A 180 10.29 21.38 -8.55
C LYS A 180 11.67 21.27 -7.92
N ARG A 181 12.60 20.52 -8.52
CA ARG A 181 13.99 20.57 -8.08
C ARG A 181 14.38 22.01 -8.27
N VAL A 182 14.44 22.76 -7.16
CA VAL A 182 15.10 24.06 -7.14
C VAL A 182 16.52 23.70 -7.53
N LYS A 183 16.88 23.97 -8.79
CA LYS A 183 18.28 23.95 -9.20
C LYS A 183 18.93 25.00 -8.32
N ILE A 184 19.59 24.56 -7.24
CA ILE A 184 20.49 25.40 -6.46
C ILE A 184 21.56 25.83 -7.45
N LYS A 185 21.44 27.06 -7.96
CA LYS A 185 22.35 27.65 -8.95
C LYS A 185 23.73 27.95 -8.36
N GLU A 186 23.94 27.74 -7.06
CA GLU A 186 25.18 28.12 -6.38
C GLU A 186 26.41 27.30 -6.81
N CYS A 187 26.25 26.13 -7.43
CA CYS A 187 27.41 25.35 -7.88
C CYS A 187 27.98 25.76 -9.25
N GLU A 188 27.24 26.51 -10.08
CA GLU A 188 27.79 27.03 -11.34
C GLU A 188 28.69 28.27 -11.12
N GLU A 189 28.42 29.05 -10.07
CA GLU A 189 29.20 30.26 -9.77
C GLU A 189 30.59 29.92 -9.18
N ILE A 190 30.70 28.83 -8.41
CA ILE A 190 31.99 28.34 -7.89
C ILE A 190 32.84 27.68 -9.00
N ARG A 191 32.21 26.99 -9.97
CA ARG A 191 32.90 26.44 -11.15
C ARG A 191 33.36 27.51 -12.14
N SER A 192 32.59 28.61 -12.27
CA SER A 192 32.97 29.79 -13.05
C SER A 192 34.20 30.48 -12.46
N LYS A 193 34.26 30.66 -11.13
CA LYS A 193 35.42 31.28 -10.47
C LYS A 193 36.71 30.47 -10.59
N ARG A 194 36.67 29.13 -10.55
CA ARG A 194 37.89 28.31 -10.72
C ARG A 194 38.48 28.39 -12.14
N LYS A 195 37.65 28.53 -13.18
CA LYS A 195 38.17 28.69 -14.56
C LYS A 195 38.82 30.04 -14.84
N HIS A 196 38.61 31.03 -13.97
CA HIS A 196 39.19 32.36 -14.15
C HIS A 196 40.52 32.55 -13.39
N THR A 197 40.87 31.60 -12.51
CA THR A 197 42.14 31.63 -11.75
C THR A 197 43.27 30.90 -12.47
N ASP A 198 42.96 29.96 -13.38
CA ASP A 198 43.97 29.18 -14.09
C ASP A 198 44.49 29.84 -15.39
N THR A 199 44.01 31.05 -15.74
CA THR A 199 44.43 31.77 -16.95
C THR A 199 45.54 32.80 -16.71
N PHE A 200 46.11 32.88 -15.50
CA PHE A 200 47.14 33.88 -15.17
C PHE A 200 48.54 33.34 -14.86
N GLU A 201 48.77 32.02 -14.93
CA GLU A 201 50.12 31.45 -14.82
C GLU A 201 50.34 30.44 -15.95
N ASN A 202 50.79 30.92 -17.11
CA ASN A 202 51.68 30.17 -17.98
C ASN A 202 52.18 31.08 -19.11
N ASN A 203 53.13 31.92 -18.74
CA ASN A 203 54.08 32.49 -19.67
C ASN A 203 55.47 32.28 -19.08
N ASP A 204 56.01 31.08 -19.26
CA ASP A 204 57.44 30.91 -19.52
C ASP A 204 57.82 29.45 -19.86
N ASN A 205 58.50 29.36 -21.00
CA ASN A 205 59.55 28.43 -21.38
C ASN A 205 59.23 26.99 -21.82
N ASN A 206 59.52 26.81 -23.12
CA ASN A 206 60.00 25.63 -23.83
C ASN A 206 60.84 24.66 -22.96
N ASP A 207 60.58 23.36 -23.06
CA ASP A 207 61.48 22.42 -23.76
C ASP A 207 60.95 20.97 -23.71
N GLU A 208 60.82 20.39 -24.90
CA GLU A 208 61.21 19.03 -25.28
C GLU A 208 61.25 17.92 -24.20
N LYS A 209 60.27 16.99 -24.20
CA LYS A 209 60.56 15.53 -24.21
C LYS A 209 59.36 14.61 -24.43
N THR A 210 59.74 13.45 -24.95
CA THR A 210 59.08 12.29 -25.53
C THR A 210 58.31 11.36 -24.58
N ILE A 211 57.32 10.65 -25.20
CA ILE A 211 56.94 9.23 -25.04
C ILE A 211 56.33 8.74 -23.69
N GLY A 212 55.19 8.03 -23.82
CA GLY A 212 54.69 7.04 -22.85
C GLY A 212 53.20 7.24 -22.55
N SER A 213 52.26 6.64 -23.29
CA SER A 213 51.57 5.40 -22.89
C SER A 213 51.28 5.31 -21.39
N ASP A 214 50.05 5.64 -20.99
CA ASP A 214 49.11 4.71 -20.34
C ASP A 214 47.83 5.47 -19.98
N ILE A 215 46.74 5.09 -20.65
CA ILE A 215 45.40 5.58 -20.34
C ILE A 215 44.85 4.63 -19.27
N ASP A 216 44.97 5.04 -18.01
CA ASP A 216 44.29 4.38 -16.89
C ASP A 216 42.77 4.57 -17.05
N LEU A 217 42.10 3.45 -17.25
CA LEU A 217 40.67 3.34 -17.57
C LEU A 217 39.94 2.73 -16.37
N ASP A 218 40.11 3.32 -15.19
CA ASP A 218 39.66 2.74 -13.90
C ASP A 218 38.71 3.65 -13.08
N ASP A 219 38.06 4.64 -13.70
CA ASP A 219 37.21 5.58 -12.95
C ASP A 219 35.77 5.73 -13.49
N LEU A 220 35.22 4.65 -14.07
CA LEU A 220 33.82 4.62 -14.56
C LEU A 220 32.84 3.82 -13.69
N SER A 221 33.25 3.30 -12.52
CA SER A 221 32.35 2.56 -11.61
C SER A 221 31.67 3.44 -10.54
N LYS A 222 31.94 4.75 -10.51
CA LYS A 222 31.55 5.62 -9.37
C LYS A 222 30.24 6.40 -9.51
N TYR A 223 29.35 6.02 -10.44
CA TYR A 223 28.12 6.77 -10.73
C TYR A 223 26.80 6.01 -10.69
N ASP A 224 26.78 4.76 -10.20
CA ASP A 224 25.51 4.01 -10.07
C ASP A 224 24.84 4.06 -8.69
N ASP A 225 25.38 4.83 -7.73
CA ASP A 225 24.82 4.92 -6.37
C ASP A 225 24.33 6.32 -6.00
N LEU A 226 23.64 7.00 -6.92
CA LEU A 226 22.75 8.11 -6.55
C LEU A 226 21.40 7.55 -6.08
N THR A 227 21.44 6.76 -5.01
CA THR A 227 20.34 6.69 -4.05
C THR A 227 20.11 8.10 -3.53
N LEU A 228 19.21 8.81 -4.20
CA LEU A 228 18.67 10.07 -3.72
C LEU A 228 17.97 9.79 -2.40
N ASP A 229 18.72 10.02 -1.31
CA ASP A 229 18.24 10.14 0.05
C ASP A 229 16.99 11.01 0.01
N CYS A 230 15.86 10.33 0.18
CA CYS A 230 14.59 10.98 0.46
C CYS A 230 14.47 11.21 1.98
N ASP A 231 15.59 11.50 2.64
CA ASP A 231 15.66 12.14 3.94
C ASP A 231 15.30 13.61 3.76
N GLY A 232 14.03 13.84 3.43
CA GLY A 232 13.37 14.99 3.99
C GLY A 232 13.11 14.64 5.44
N SER A 233 14.02 15.08 6.32
CA SER A 233 13.78 15.13 7.76
C SER A 233 12.43 15.82 7.98
N ILE A 234 11.44 14.99 8.29
CA ILE A 234 10.37 15.39 9.16
C ILE A 234 10.84 14.83 10.49
N ASP A 235 11.57 15.66 11.24
CA ASP A 235 11.73 15.45 12.66
C ASP A 235 10.33 15.32 13.24
N GLY A 236 10.03 14.11 13.68
CA GLY A 236 8.72 13.65 14.10
C GLY A 236 8.91 12.29 14.75
N ASP A 237 9.63 12.32 15.86
CA ASP A 237 9.79 11.29 16.88
C ASP A 237 10.13 9.89 16.37
N SER A 238 11.42 9.58 16.48
CA SER A 238 11.87 8.21 16.67
C SER A 238 11.14 7.62 17.89
N LEU A 239 10.04 6.93 17.65
CA LEU A 239 9.54 5.90 18.55
C LEU A 239 10.64 4.82 18.63
N LYS A 240 11.55 5.00 19.60
CA LYS A 240 12.41 3.93 20.08
C LYS A 240 11.48 2.89 20.70
N PHE A 241 11.19 1.82 19.96
CA PHE A 241 10.71 0.56 20.52
C PHE A 241 11.89 -0.17 21.17
N GLY A 242 12.55 0.51 22.10
CA GLY A 242 13.45 -0.08 23.08
C GLY A 242 12.73 -0.02 24.42
N ASP A 243 12.70 -1.16 25.12
CA ASP A 243 12.16 -1.34 26.46
C ASP A 243 10.66 -1.64 26.53
N PHE A 244 10.25 -2.71 25.84
CA PHE A 244 9.14 -3.52 26.31
C PHE A 244 9.73 -4.65 27.16
N GLU A 245 9.88 -4.40 28.46
CA GLU A 245 10.13 -5.47 29.43
C GLU A 245 8.91 -6.39 29.39
N ILE A 246 9.10 -7.60 28.86
CA ILE A 246 8.15 -8.70 29.04
C ILE A 246 8.25 -9.06 30.52
N PRO A 247 7.19 -8.90 31.33
CA PRO A 247 7.22 -9.37 32.71
C PRO A 247 7.46 -10.88 32.70
N ASP A 248 8.44 -11.31 33.47
CA ASP A 248 8.76 -12.72 33.67
C ASP A 248 7.57 -13.37 34.38
N ASP A 249 7.00 -14.43 33.81
CA ASP A 249 5.78 -15.12 34.25
C ASP A 249 6.00 -15.97 35.53
N THR A 250 6.81 -15.51 36.49
CA THR A 250 7.24 -16.35 37.62
C THR A 250 6.71 -16.01 39.02
N ASP A 251 5.90 -14.97 39.23
CA ASP A 251 5.46 -14.58 40.59
C ASP A 251 3.92 -14.53 40.84
N LEU A 252 3.13 -15.44 40.24
CA LEU A 252 1.68 -15.54 40.51
C LEU A 252 1.21 -16.87 41.12
N LEU A 253 2.10 -17.60 41.79
CA LEU A 253 1.72 -18.68 42.71
C LEU A 253 2.37 -18.44 44.06
N LEU A 254 1.73 -17.64 44.93
CA LEU A 254 1.80 -17.76 46.39
C LEU A 254 0.88 -16.71 47.04
N SER A 255 -0.38 -17.07 47.22
CA SER A 255 -1.19 -16.60 48.35
C SER A 255 -2.39 -17.54 48.51
N ASP A 256 -2.12 -18.69 49.13
CA ASP A 256 -3.07 -19.35 50.00
C ASP A 256 -3.08 -18.57 51.32
N ASP A 257 -4.23 -17.98 51.66
CA ASP A 257 -4.81 -17.84 53.02
C ASP A 257 -6.18 -17.14 52.94
#